data_AF-A0ABD5NCX1-F1
#
_entry.id   AF-A0ABD5NCX1-F1
#
_cell.length_a   1.000
_cell.length_b   1.000
_cell.length_c   1.000
_cell.angle_alpha   90.00
_cell.angle_beta   90.00
_cell.angle_gamma   90.00
#
_symmetry.space_group_name_H-M   'P 1'
#
loop_
_entity.id
_entity.type
_entity.pdbx_description
1 polymer ?
#
loop_
_entity_poly.entity_id
_entity_poly.type
_entity_poly.pdbx_seq_one_letter_code
_entity_poly.pdbx_strand_id
1 'polypeptide(L)'
;MALGLLIPIASFALGLVSSTVVWFYFEPLSEVKNVISQTDADLQYYARVITSPGPENHGQAKLDEASEALRTDAAQLRAASNQVPKYRVARYVAGLPSRDSIDIAARKLMGLSNTVYADDHERNTEWKEEIEDKLELSE
;
A
#
# COMPACT_ATOMS: atom_id res chain seq x y z
N MET A 1 -9.68 22.13 -48.86
CA MET A 1 -10.77 21.78 -47.92
C MET A 1 -10.47 20.57 -47.02
N ALA A 2 -9.57 19.63 -47.37
CA ALA A 2 -9.30 18.46 -46.54
C ALA A 2 -8.48 18.71 -45.24
N LEU A 3 -7.56 19.69 -45.22
CA LEU A 3 -6.73 19.98 -44.03
C LEU A 3 -7.52 20.47 -42.81
N GLY A 4 -8.65 21.17 -43.01
CA GLY A 4 -9.46 21.72 -41.92
C GLY A 4 -10.19 20.67 -41.07
N LEU A 5 -10.39 19.46 -41.61
CA LEU A 5 -11.00 18.32 -40.90
C LEU A 5 -9.96 17.43 -40.22
N LEU A 6 -8.70 17.42 -40.68
CA LEU A 6 -7.64 16.60 -40.08
C LEU A 6 -7.20 17.11 -38.71
N ILE A 7 -7.13 18.43 -38.52
CA ILE A 7 -6.74 19.05 -37.25
C ILE A 7 -7.72 18.70 -36.10
N PRO A 8 -9.05 18.85 -36.24
CA PRO A 8 -9.99 18.46 -35.19
C PRO A 8 -10.03 16.94 -34.95
N ILE A 9 -9.88 16.11 -35.98
CA ILE A 9 -9.80 14.64 -35.83
C ILE A 9 -8.54 14.25 -35.05
N ALA A 10 -7.39 14.83 -35.39
CA ALA A 10 -6.14 14.57 -34.68
C ALA A 10 -6.21 15.03 -33.21
N SER A 11 -6.82 16.20 -32.96
CA SER A 11 -7.01 16.74 -31.61
C SER A 11 -7.95 15.86 -30.78
N PHE A 12 -9.05 15.38 -31.38
CA PHE A 12 -9.98 14.46 -30.75
C PHE A 12 -9.32 13.11 -30.44
N ALA A 13 -8.56 12.54 -31.38
CA ALA A 13 -7.82 11.31 -31.17
C ALA A 13 -6.76 11.45 -30.05
N LEU A 14 -6.02 12.57 -30.02
CA LEU A 14 -5.09 12.90 -28.94
C LEU A 14 -5.80 12.99 -27.57
N GLY A 15 -6.98 13.61 -27.54
CA GLY A 15 -7.80 13.71 -26.32
C GLY A 15 -8.31 12.36 -25.82
N LEU A 16 -8.69 11.45 -26.72
CA LEU A 16 -9.09 10.08 -26.36
C LEU A 16 -7.92 9.24 -25.85
N VAL A 17 -6.74 9.37 -26.48
CA VAL A 17 -5.53 8.67 -26.04
C VAL A 17 -5.06 9.18 -24.68
N SER A 18 -5.05 10.50 -24.46
CA SER A 18 -4.64 11.07 -23.17
C SER A 18 -5.57 10.65 -22.04
N SER A 19 -6.89 10.70 -22.25
CA SER A 19 -7.86 10.27 -21.25
C SER A 19 -7.78 8.76 -20.94
N THR A 20 -7.58 7.91 -21.94
CA THR A 20 -7.43 6.45 -21.74
C THR A 20 -6.13 6.12 -21.00
N VAL A 21 -5.02 6.78 -21.35
CA VAL A 21 -3.73 6.59 -20.66
C VAL A 21 -3.80 7.10 -19.22
N VAL A 22 -4.48 8.22 -18.95
CA VAL A 22 -4.66 8.69 -17.58
C VAL A 22 -5.46 7.67 -16.77
N TRP A 23 -6.57 7.16 -17.28
CA TRP A 23 -7.40 6.19 -16.54
C TRP A 23 -6.65 4.89 -16.22
N PHE A 24 -5.94 4.33 -17.21
CA PHE A 24 -5.23 3.06 -17.06
C PHE A 24 -4.06 3.10 -16.06
N TYR A 25 -3.48 4.28 -15.80
CA TYR A 25 -2.39 4.43 -14.83
C TYR A 25 -2.85 5.03 -13.52
N PHE A 26 -3.82 5.96 -13.52
CA PHE A 26 -4.21 6.70 -12.32
C PHE A 26 -4.95 5.83 -11.30
N GLU A 27 -5.88 4.97 -11.75
CA GLU A 27 -6.64 4.10 -10.85
C GLU A 27 -5.73 3.10 -10.10
N PRO A 28 -4.83 2.34 -10.75
CA PRO A 28 -3.90 1.47 -10.04
C PRO A 28 -2.97 2.23 -9.07
N LEU A 29 -2.55 3.44 -9.43
CA LEU A 29 -1.70 4.27 -8.57
C LEU A 29 -2.43 4.77 -7.33
N SER A 30 -3.68 5.22 -7.50
CA SER A 30 -4.54 5.62 -6.40
C SER A 30 -4.80 4.46 -5.45
N GLU A 31 -5.02 3.26 -5.99
CA GLU A 31 -5.26 2.07 -5.17
C GLU A 31 -4.06 1.73 -4.28
N VAL A 32 -2.84 1.78 -4.82
CA VAL A 32 -1.64 1.56 -3.99
C VAL A 32 -1.55 2.59 -2.87
N LYS A 33 -1.84 3.87 -3.13
CA LYS A 33 -1.83 4.91 -2.09
C LYS A 33 -2.89 4.68 -1.03
N ASN A 34 -4.10 4.28 -1.46
CA ASN A 34 -5.20 3.99 -0.55
C ASN A 34 -4.82 2.85 0.40
N VAL A 35 -4.24 1.78 -0.13
CA VAL A 35 -3.77 0.65 0.70
C VAL A 35 -2.66 1.08 1.65
N ILE A 36 -1.67 1.86 1.19
CA ILE A 36 -0.61 2.39 2.08
C ILE A 36 -1.21 3.22 3.22
N SER A 37 -2.17 4.09 2.92
CA SER A 37 -2.86 4.90 3.93
C SER A 37 -3.70 4.06 4.89
N GLN A 38 -4.33 2.99 4.41
CA GLN A 38 -5.08 2.06 5.25
C GLN A 38 -4.14 1.30 6.18
N THR A 39 -3.02 0.80 5.66
CA THR A 39 -1.98 0.14 6.46
C THR A 39 -1.44 1.06 7.56
N ASP A 40 -1.18 2.33 7.27
CA ASP A 40 -0.77 3.31 8.28
C ASP A 40 -1.84 3.48 9.37
N ALA A 41 -3.10 3.65 8.97
CA ALA A 41 -4.22 3.77 9.91
C ALA A 41 -4.35 2.52 10.81
N ASP A 42 -4.19 1.33 10.25
CA ASP A 42 -4.25 0.08 11.01
C ASP A 42 -3.03 -0.10 11.93
N LEU A 43 -1.83 0.26 11.50
CA LEU A 43 -0.63 0.27 12.36
C LEU A 43 -0.81 1.22 13.56
N GLN A 44 -1.41 2.39 13.35
CA GLN A 44 -1.70 3.34 14.42
C GLN A 44 -2.82 2.85 15.33
N TYR A 45 -3.90 2.30 14.77
CA TYR A 45 -5.04 1.80 15.53
C TYR A 45 -4.67 0.60 16.41
N TYR A 46 -3.86 -0.32 15.87
CA TYR A 46 -3.37 -1.50 16.59
C TYR A 46 -2.01 -1.27 17.27
N ALA A 47 -1.51 -0.03 17.34
CA ALA A 47 -0.18 0.27 17.89
C ALA A 47 0.02 -0.36 19.28
N ARG A 48 -0.97 -0.28 20.18
CA ARG A 48 -0.88 -0.89 21.52
C ARG A 48 -0.80 -2.41 21.47
N VAL A 49 -1.51 -3.05 20.54
CA VAL A 49 -1.49 -4.51 20.35
C VAL A 49 -0.14 -4.96 19.77
N ILE A 50 0.46 -4.13 18.91
CA ILE A 50 1.76 -4.38 18.31
C ILE A 50 2.89 -4.20 19.33
N THR A 51 2.85 -3.12 20.12
CA THR A 51 3.88 -2.81 21.13
C THR A 51 3.72 -3.63 22.41
N SER A 52 2.52 -4.11 22.71
CA SER A 52 2.21 -4.91 23.90
C SER A 52 1.37 -6.16 23.56
N PRO A 53 1.87 -7.05 22.68
CA PRO A 53 1.19 -8.30 22.31
C PRO A 53 0.86 -9.19 23.50
N GLY A 54 0.06 -10.22 23.23
CA GLY A 54 -0.25 -11.27 24.20
C GLY A 54 -1.71 -11.25 24.69
N PRO A 55 -2.32 -12.43 24.87
CA PRO A 55 -3.74 -12.56 25.23
C PRO A 55 -4.07 -11.97 26.60
N GLU A 56 -3.08 -11.90 27.50
CA GLU A 56 -3.18 -11.26 28.81
C GLU A 56 -3.42 -9.75 28.75
N ASN A 57 -2.95 -9.08 27.68
CA ASN A 57 -3.01 -7.63 27.54
C ASN A 57 -4.28 -7.16 26.80
N HIS A 58 -4.74 -7.93 25.80
CA HIS A 58 -5.79 -7.48 24.87
C HIS A 58 -6.95 -8.47 24.69
N GLY A 59 -6.82 -9.71 25.15
CA GLY A 59 -7.78 -10.78 24.90
C GLY A 59 -7.72 -11.31 23.45
N GLN A 60 -8.07 -12.60 23.29
CA GLN A 60 -7.92 -13.32 22.01
C GLN A 60 -8.62 -12.61 20.83
N ALA A 61 -9.83 -12.10 21.03
CA ALA A 61 -10.61 -11.47 19.96
C ALA A 61 -9.91 -10.23 19.35
N LYS A 62 -9.23 -9.43 20.18
CA LYS A 62 -8.53 -8.22 19.69
C LYS A 62 -7.24 -8.59 18.96
N LEU A 63 -6.56 -9.66 19.40
CA LEU A 63 -5.39 -10.19 18.70
C LEU A 63 -5.76 -10.75 17.33
N ASP A 64 -6.86 -11.48 17.24
CA ASP A 64 -7.37 -12.02 15.98
C ASP A 64 -7.76 -10.91 15.00
N GLU A 65 -8.42 -9.84 15.51
CA GLU A 65 -8.76 -8.64 14.73
C GLU A 65 -7.49 -7.96 14.17
N ALA A 66 -6.48 -7.73 15.01
CA ALA A 66 -5.21 -7.11 14.61
C ALA A 66 -4.44 -8.00 13.62
N SER A 67 -4.35 -9.30 13.89
CA SER A 67 -3.70 -10.28 13.03
C SER A 67 -4.31 -10.27 11.63
N GLU A 68 -5.64 -10.32 11.53
CA GLU A 68 -6.34 -10.36 10.25
C GLU A 68 -6.19 -9.04 9.48
N ALA A 69 -6.26 -7.90 10.16
CA ALA A 69 -6.02 -6.59 9.54
C ALA A 69 -4.62 -6.52 8.93
N LEU A 70 -3.58 -6.84 9.69
CA LEU A 70 -2.19 -6.82 9.23
C LEU A 70 -1.92 -7.82 8.08
N ARG A 71 -2.56 -9.00 8.11
CA ARG A 71 -2.51 -9.97 6.99
C ARG A 71 -3.18 -9.41 5.74
N THR A 72 -4.32 -8.78 5.92
CA THR A 72 -5.11 -8.18 4.84
C THR A 72 -4.31 -7.06 4.17
N ASP A 73 -3.73 -6.16 4.95
CA ASP A 73 -2.86 -5.09 4.47
C ASP A 73 -1.68 -5.63 3.67
N ALA A 74 -0.99 -6.66 4.18
CA ALA A 74 0.11 -7.30 3.48
C ALA A 74 -0.30 -7.88 2.11
N ALA A 75 -1.48 -8.51 2.06
CA ALA A 75 -2.02 -9.07 0.82
C ALA A 75 -2.42 -7.97 -0.17
N GLN A 76 -3.09 -6.92 0.31
CA GLN A 76 -3.54 -5.80 -0.50
C GLN A 76 -2.36 -5.00 -1.05
N LEU A 77 -1.31 -4.75 -0.26
CA LEU A 77 -0.10 -4.04 -0.72
C LEU A 77 0.54 -4.75 -1.91
N ARG A 78 0.65 -6.08 -1.85
CA ARG A 78 1.15 -6.89 -2.96
C ARG A 78 0.20 -6.87 -4.15
N ALA A 79 -1.11 -7.02 -3.90
CA ALA A 79 -2.11 -7.06 -4.96
C ALA A 79 -2.17 -5.73 -5.72
N ALA A 80 -2.33 -4.61 -5.02
CA ALA A 80 -2.40 -3.27 -5.60
C ALA A 80 -1.11 -2.92 -6.36
N SER A 81 0.06 -3.17 -5.75
CA SER A 81 1.33 -2.87 -6.42
C SER A 81 1.56 -3.70 -7.69
N ASN A 82 1.08 -4.95 -7.71
CA ASN A 82 1.14 -5.82 -8.89
C ASN A 82 0.28 -5.34 -10.05
N GLN A 83 -0.83 -4.66 -9.78
CA GLN A 83 -1.73 -4.14 -10.81
C GLN A 83 -1.17 -2.90 -11.52
N VAL A 84 -0.21 -2.17 -10.93
CA VAL A 84 0.36 -0.98 -11.54
C VAL A 84 1.25 -1.34 -12.75
N PRO A 85 0.87 -0.92 -13.97
CA PRO A 85 1.66 -1.15 -15.17
C PRO A 85 2.93 -0.30 -15.15
N LYS A 86 4.06 -0.87 -15.62
CA LYS A 86 5.37 -0.18 -15.67
C LYS A 86 5.71 0.54 -14.35
N TYR A 87 5.49 -0.14 -13.23
CA TYR A 87 5.66 0.38 -11.86
C TYR A 87 6.90 1.26 -11.67
N ARG A 88 8.05 0.85 -12.24
CA ARG A 88 9.31 1.59 -12.14
C ARG A 88 9.19 3.04 -12.60
N VAL A 89 8.41 3.33 -13.63
CA VAL A 89 8.17 4.70 -14.12
C VAL A 89 7.03 5.34 -13.33
N ALA A 90 5.94 4.59 -13.14
CA ALA A 90 4.73 5.08 -12.50
C ALA A 90 4.98 5.56 -11.05
N ARG A 91 5.87 4.88 -10.31
CA ARG A 91 6.24 5.25 -8.94
C ARG A 91 6.85 6.65 -8.83
N TYR A 92 7.63 7.09 -9.82
CA TYR A 92 8.27 8.41 -9.77
C TYR A 92 7.26 9.53 -10.02
N VAL A 93 6.28 9.27 -10.89
CA VAL A 93 5.21 10.23 -11.18
C VAL A 93 4.26 10.36 -9.99
N ALA A 94 3.98 9.24 -9.32
CA ALA A 94 3.03 9.20 -8.22
C ALA A 94 3.63 9.43 -6.83
N GLY A 95 4.96 9.38 -6.69
CA GLY A 95 5.61 9.37 -5.37
C GLY A 95 5.22 8.10 -4.59
N LEU A 96 5.41 6.94 -5.19
CA LEU A 96 5.21 5.65 -4.54
C LEU A 96 6.54 5.02 -4.12
N PRO A 97 6.57 4.23 -3.04
CA PRO A 97 7.72 3.43 -2.67
C PRO A 97 8.20 2.48 -3.77
N SER A 98 9.37 1.89 -3.61
CA SER A 98 9.81 0.83 -4.53
C SER A 98 8.99 -0.45 -4.34
N ARG A 99 8.87 -1.27 -5.40
CA ARG A 99 8.25 -2.61 -5.28
C ARG A 99 8.95 -3.48 -4.24
N ASP A 100 10.27 -3.38 -4.15
CA ASP A 100 11.05 -4.11 -3.16
C ASP A 100 10.71 -3.62 -1.74
N SER A 101 10.54 -2.30 -1.56
CA SER A 101 10.11 -1.71 -0.29
C SER A 101 8.71 -2.19 0.10
N ILE A 102 7.75 -2.17 -0.84
CA ILE A 102 6.39 -2.67 -0.60
C ILE A 102 6.42 -4.16 -0.22
N ASP A 103 7.23 -4.98 -0.89
CA ASP A 103 7.30 -6.39 -0.57
C ASP A 103 7.98 -6.66 0.79
N ILE A 104 8.99 -5.86 1.16
CA ILE A 104 9.58 -5.90 2.50
C ILE A 104 8.52 -5.54 3.55
N ALA A 105 7.80 -4.43 3.37
CA ALA A 105 6.72 -4.01 4.26
C ALA A 105 5.64 -5.10 4.39
N ALA A 106 5.18 -5.67 3.27
CA ALA A 106 4.20 -6.75 3.27
C ALA A 106 4.72 -8.04 3.98
N ARG A 107 6.01 -8.34 3.89
CA ARG A 107 6.61 -9.46 4.65
C ARG A 107 6.62 -9.17 6.14
N LYS A 108 6.92 -7.94 6.54
CA LYS A 108 6.96 -7.50 7.94
C LYS A 108 5.57 -7.44 8.57
N LEU A 109 4.57 -6.94 7.85
CA LEU A 109 3.15 -7.00 8.25
C LEU A 109 2.67 -8.45 8.47
N MET A 110 3.03 -9.36 7.56
CA MET A 110 2.78 -10.79 7.77
C MET A 110 3.51 -11.33 9.01
N GLY A 111 4.74 -10.87 9.27
CA GLY A 111 5.46 -11.15 10.50
C GLY A 111 4.66 -10.72 11.73
N LEU A 112 4.30 -9.43 11.78
CA LEU A 112 3.53 -8.81 12.86
C LEU A 112 2.23 -9.56 13.13
N SER A 113 1.50 -9.94 12.08
CA SER A 113 0.25 -10.70 12.25
C SER A 113 0.41 -12.03 12.98
N ASN A 114 1.60 -12.64 12.96
CA ASN A 114 1.87 -13.87 13.71
C ASN A 114 2.42 -13.57 15.10
N THR A 115 3.13 -12.45 15.26
CA THR A 115 3.77 -12.08 16.54
C THR A 115 2.86 -11.29 17.46
N VAL A 116 1.69 -10.81 17.04
CA VAL A 116 0.68 -10.23 17.98
C VAL A 116 0.23 -11.24 19.06
N TYR A 117 0.40 -12.53 18.81
CA TYR A 117 0.10 -13.60 19.77
C TYR A 117 1.28 -13.95 20.70
N ALA A 118 2.48 -13.49 20.37
CA ALA A 118 3.71 -13.80 21.09
C ALA A 118 4.22 -12.53 21.78
N ASP A 119 4.69 -12.65 23.01
CA ASP A 119 5.17 -11.52 23.81
C ASP A 119 6.56 -11.03 23.35
N ASP A 120 6.64 -10.49 22.12
CA ASP A 120 7.88 -10.06 21.44
C ASP A 120 7.81 -8.58 21.05
N HIS A 121 7.83 -7.71 22.07
CA HIS A 121 7.67 -6.26 21.93
C HIS A 121 8.75 -5.58 21.10
N GLU A 122 10.02 -5.98 21.30
CA GLU A 122 11.19 -5.33 20.70
C GLU A 122 11.16 -5.54 19.18
N ARG A 123 10.99 -6.78 18.75
CA ARG A 123 10.90 -7.15 17.34
C ARG A 123 9.69 -6.52 16.64
N ASN A 124 8.55 -6.44 17.34
CA ASN A 124 7.36 -5.83 16.78
C ASN A 124 7.54 -4.33 16.54
N THR A 125 8.22 -3.65 17.47
CA THR A 125 8.57 -2.22 17.33
C THR A 125 9.50 -2.02 16.14
N GLU A 126 10.58 -2.79 16.05
CA GLU A 126 11.52 -2.73 14.91
C GLU A 126 10.81 -2.96 13.57
N TRP A 127 9.91 -3.93 13.51
CA TRP A 127 9.18 -4.22 12.28
C TRP A 127 8.19 -3.13 11.90
N LYS A 128 7.54 -2.51 12.89
CA LYS A 128 6.66 -1.35 12.64
C LYS A 128 7.46 -0.19 12.05
N GLU A 129 8.59 0.16 12.66
CA GLU A 129 9.48 1.23 12.17
C GLU A 129 10.00 0.93 10.75
N GLU A 130 10.39 -0.33 10.48
CA GLU A 130 10.79 -0.75 9.14
C GLU A 130 9.65 -0.64 8.12
N ILE A 131 8.40 -0.95 8.50
CA ILE A 131 7.25 -0.79 7.61
C ILE A 131 7.03 0.69 7.30
N GLU A 132 7.07 1.54 8.32
CA GLU A 132 6.90 3.00 8.19
C GLU A 132 7.96 3.59 7.25
N ASP A 133 9.24 3.28 7.47
CA ASP A 133 10.34 3.69 6.58
C ASP A 133 10.15 3.19 5.14
N LYS A 134 9.81 1.91 4.97
CA LYS A 134 9.70 1.30 3.63
C LYS A 134 8.49 1.80 2.85
N LEU A 135 7.43 2.18 3.53
CA LEU A 135 6.23 2.75 2.93
C LEU A 135 6.30 4.28 2.81
N GLU A 136 7.41 4.89 3.25
CA GLU A 136 7.60 6.34 3.27
C GLU A 136 6.49 7.04 4.08
N LEU A 137 6.04 6.38 5.16
CA LEU A 137 5.09 6.93 6.13
C LEU A 137 5.88 7.85 7.06
N SER A 138 5.63 9.15 6.99
CA SER A 138 6.27 10.14 7.87
C SER A 138 5.55 10.23 9.21
N GLU A 139 6.30 10.44 10.30
CA GLU A 139 5.79 11.09 11.54
C GLU A 139 5.24 12.49 11.27
#